data_AF-A0A1M3N4Q7-F1
#
_entry.id   AF-A0A1M3N4Q7-F1
#
_cell.length_a   1.000
_cell.length_b   1.000
_cell.length_c   1.000
_cell.angle_alpha   90.00
_cell.angle_beta   90.00
_cell.angle_gamma   90.00
#
_symmetry.space_group_name_H-M   'P 1'
#
loop_
_entity.id
_entity.type
_entity.pdbx_description
1 polymer ?
#
loop_
_entity_poly.entity_id
_entity_poly.type
_entity_poly.pdbx_seq_one_letter_code
_entity_poly.pdbx_strand_id
1 'polypeptide(L)'
;MRPAHNLGLALFIIAAAACSSSSDDDNDKDRQTEADGKDDASHARGPSGGSTSGAEPPPEDTVDAGAGVTWTALYRDLFGPMAPSGCAGSGTCHGAAGESGAQASNGYVCATKEGCRESMLSLETGLVQSRDFSAPSKSTLVDVLRRRDANGAVVGSMPKRSSYVFSRDSIDRIETWIANGAPDD
;
A
#
# COMPACT_ATOMS: atom_id res chain seq x y z
N MET A 1 1.24 -20.99 -57.25
CA MET A 1 2.48 -20.20 -57.13
C MET A 1 2.17 -18.86 -56.47
N ARG A 2 2.53 -18.72 -55.19
CA ARG A 2 2.86 -17.50 -54.40
C ARG A 2 3.03 -17.94 -52.92
N PRO A 3 3.85 -17.24 -52.11
CA PRO A 3 4.92 -17.92 -51.37
C PRO A 3 4.67 -18.12 -49.87
N ALA A 4 5.38 -19.10 -49.33
CA ALA A 4 5.51 -19.42 -47.91
C ALA A 4 6.22 -18.27 -47.16
N HIS A 5 5.66 -17.87 -46.01
CA HIS A 5 6.29 -16.94 -45.10
C HIS A 5 7.02 -17.72 -44.00
N ASN A 6 8.33 -17.47 -43.93
CA ASN A 6 9.28 -18.01 -42.97
C ASN A 6 8.89 -17.67 -41.53
N LEU A 7 8.81 -18.70 -40.68
CA LEU A 7 8.73 -18.57 -39.23
C LEU A 7 10.15 -18.48 -38.68
N GLY A 8 10.60 -17.26 -38.36
CA GLY A 8 11.87 -17.01 -37.69
C GLY A 8 11.75 -17.31 -36.20
N LEU A 9 12.34 -18.43 -35.76
CA LEU A 9 12.47 -18.83 -34.37
C LEU A 9 13.61 -18.02 -33.72
N ALA A 10 13.29 -17.02 -32.89
CA ALA A 10 14.27 -16.29 -32.10
C ALA A 10 14.46 -16.97 -30.73
N LEU A 11 15.61 -17.63 -30.57
CA LEU A 11 16.11 -18.25 -29.35
C LEU A 11 16.67 -17.16 -28.43
N PHE A 12 16.01 -16.87 -27.30
CA PHE A 12 16.57 -16.01 -26.26
C PHE A 12 17.32 -16.85 -25.22
N ILE A 13 18.62 -16.60 -25.12
CA ILE A 13 19.53 -17.18 -24.13
C ILE A 13 19.30 -16.46 -22.79
N ILE A 14 18.91 -17.20 -21.76
CA ILE A 14 18.81 -16.71 -20.38
C ILE A 14 20.18 -16.88 -19.72
N ALA A 15 20.85 -15.77 -19.40
CA ALA A 15 22.03 -15.75 -18.55
C ALA A 15 21.61 -15.61 -17.09
N ALA A 16 21.94 -16.60 -16.27
CA ALA A 16 21.72 -16.61 -14.83
C ALA A 16 22.74 -15.69 -14.12
N ALA A 17 22.25 -14.71 -13.36
CA ALA A 17 23.05 -13.93 -12.43
C ALA A 17 23.11 -14.67 -11.08
N ALA A 18 24.31 -15.10 -10.68
CA ALA A 18 24.58 -15.58 -9.33
C ALA A 18 24.93 -14.37 -8.44
N CYS A 19 24.14 -14.12 -7.39
CA CYS A 19 24.54 -13.23 -6.30
C CYS A 19 25.15 -14.06 -5.17
N SER A 20 26.45 -13.87 -4.96
CA SER A 20 27.17 -14.38 -3.79
C SER A 20 26.84 -13.53 -2.57
N SER A 21 26.43 -14.19 -1.50
CA SER A 21 26.27 -13.61 -0.16
C SER A 21 27.65 -13.39 0.48
N SER A 22 27.90 -12.21 1.05
CA SER A 22 28.98 -11.98 2.02
C SER A 22 28.39 -11.34 3.27
N SER A 23 28.37 -12.12 4.34
CA SER A 23 28.06 -11.70 5.70
C SER A 23 29.38 -11.38 6.39
N ASP A 24 29.55 -10.14 6.84
CA ASP A 24 30.63 -9.74 7.76
C ASP A 24 29.99 -9.47 9.13
N ASP A 25 30.15 -10.45 10.03
CA ASP A 25 29.91 -10.34 11.47
C ASP A 25 31.24 -10.00 12.13
N ASP A 26 31.39 -8.77 12.63
CA ASP A 26 32.44 -8.41 13.58
C ASP A 26 31.88 -7.35 14.54
N ASN A 27 31.59 -7.74 15.78
CA ASN A 27 31.75 -6.79 16.87
C ASN A 27 32.32 -7.47 18.11
N ASP A 28 33.48 -6.95 18.47
CA ASP A 28 34.39 -7.42 19.48
C ASP A 28 33.82 -7.35 20.90
N LYS A 29 34.29 -8.33 21.68
CA LYS A 29 34.22 -8.37 23.13
C LYS A 29 35.23 -7.36 23.66
N ASP A 30 34.81 -6.51 24.60
CA ASP A 30 35.59 -6.19 25.80
C ASP A 30 34.86 -5.12 26.62
N ARG A 31 34.29 -5.53 27.75
CA ARG A 31 34.42 -4.71 28.97
C ARG A 31 34.22 -5.53 30.24
N GLN A 32 35.31 -5.56 30.97
CA GLN A 32 35.60 -6.13 32.29
C GLN A 32 34.48 -6.02 33.33
N THR A 33 34.33 -7.14 34.05
CA THR A 33 33.85 -7.30 35.42
C THR A 33 34.82 -6.70 36.44
N GLU A 34 34.31 -6.02 37.48
CA GLU A 34 34.69 -6.00 38.93
C GLU A 34 33.65 -5.09 39.64
N ALA A 35 33.29 -5.13 40.92
CA ALA A 35 33.10 -6.13 41.98
C ALA A 35 32.38 -5.35 43.13
N ASP A 36 31.58 -6.08 43.91
CA ASP A 36 31.13 -5.85 45.29
C ASP A 36 30.79 -4.44 45.85
N GLY A 37 29.59 -4.33 46.43
CA GLY A 37 29.20 -3.22 47.31
C GLY A 37 27.83 -3.43 47.94
N LYS A 38 27.82 -3.56 49.26
CA LYS A 38 26.78 -4.11 50.14
C LYS A 38 25.86 -3.02 50.74
N ASP A 39 24.72 -3.48 51.25
CA ASP A 39 23.95 -2.95 52.40
C ASP A 39 22.87 -1.85 52.24
N ASP A 40 21.67 -2.26 52.67
CA ASP A 40 20.74 -1.60 53.62
C ASP A 40 19.48 -0.82 53.20
N ALA A 41 18.46 -1.09 54.03
CA ALA A 41 17.04 -0.77 54.00
C ALA A 41 16.71 0.73 53.81
N SER A 42 15.52 1.13 53.33
CA SER A 42 14.28 1.06 54.11
C SER A 42 13.06 1.67 53.39
N HIS A 43 11.90 1.03 53.60
CA HIS A 43 10.54 1.56 53.75
C HIS A 43 10.12 2.88 53.07
N ALA A 44 9.15 2.79 52.15
CA ALA A 44 7.90 3.57 52.24
C ALA A 44 6.78 2.95 51.39
N ARG A 45 5.61 2.81 52.02
CA ARG A 45 4.35 2.32 51.46
C ARG A 45 3.59 3.47 50.76
N GLY A 46 3.19 3.25 49.51
CA GLY A 46 1.99 3.79 48.84
C GLY A 46 1.95 5.29 48.47
N PRO A 47 1.01 5.74 47.60
CA PRO A 47 -0.16 5.00 47.12
C PRO A 47 -0.20 4.74 45.60
N SER A 48 -0.91 3.67 45.26
CA SER A 48 -1.53 3.47 43.96
C SER A 48 -2.39 4.69 43.58
N GLY A 49 -2.02 5.35 42.50
CA GLY A 49 -2.86 6.27 41.75
C GLY A 49 -2.72 5.87 40.29
N GLY A 50 -3.74 5.22 39.74
CA GLY A 50 -3.72 4.67 38.40
C GLY A 50 -3.37 5.74 37.38
N SER A 51 -2.22 5.58 36.73
CA SER A 51 -2.02 6.11 35.39
C SER A 51 -3.00 5.38 34.49
N THR A 52 -4.22 5.90 34.37
CA THR A 52 -4.98 5.71 33.14
C THR A 52 -4.08 6.28 32.05
N SER A 53 -3.33 5.39 31.41
CA SER A 53 -2.66 5.66 30.16
C SER A 53 -3.76 6.20 29.26
N GLY A 54 -3.78 7.52 29.11
CA GLY A 54 -4.61 8.19 28.13
C GLY A 54 -4.07 7.72 26.80
N ALA A 55 -4.62 6.60 26.31
CA ALA A 55 -4.54 6.29 24.91
C ALA A 55 -5.11 7.52 24.22
N GLU A 56 -4.24 8.29 23.59
CA GLU A 56 -4.64 9.29 22.61
C GLU A 56 -5.67 8.61 21.71
N PRO A 57 -6.87 9.20 21.52
CA PRO A 57 -7.85 8.61 20.63
C PRO A 57 -7.15 8.35 19.30
N PRO A 58 -7.35 7.17 18.68
CA PRO A 58 -6.71 6.87 17.42
C PRO A 58 -6.99 8.02 16.46
N PRO A 59 -6.00 8.49 15.67
CA PRO A 59 -6.20 9.60 14.76
C PRO A 59 -7.45 9.32 13.92
N GLU A 60 -8.36 10.28 13.92
CA GLU A 60 -9.65 10.16 13.24
C GLU A 60 -9.41 9.83 11.77
N ASP A 61 -10.28 8.99 11.22
CA ASP A 61 -10.19 8.60 9.82
C ASP A 61 -10.25 9.85 8.93
N THR A 62 -9.63 9.77 7.75
CA THR A 62 -9.78 10.87 6.80
C THR A 62 -11.23 10.92 6.33
N VAL A 63 -11.92 11.99 6.67
CA VAL A 63 -13.32 12.18 6.28
C VAL A 63 -13.39 12.18 4.76
N ASP A 64 -14.23 11.31 4.20
CA ASP A 64 -14.50 11.32 2.77
C ASP A 64 -15.45 12.49 2.45
N ALA A 65 -14.90 13.54 1.84
CA ALA A 65 -15.69 14.68 1.36
C ALA A 65 -16.28 14.47 -0.04
N GLY A 66 -15.97 13.35 -0.69
CA GLY A 66 -16.35 13.07 -2.06
C GLY A 66 -17.79 12.59 -2.20
N ALA A 67 -18.31 12.66 -3.43
CA ALA A 67 -19.66 12.24 -3.76
C ALA A 67 -19.64 11.32 -4.98
N GLY A 68 -20.30 10.18 -4.86
CA GLY A 68 -20.57 9.25 -5.98
C GLY A 68 -19.60 8.08 -6.10
N VAL A 69 -20.03 7.08 -6.87
CA VAL A 69 -19.34 5.79 -7.08
C VAL A 69 -18.88 5.62 -8.53
N THR A 70 -18.87 6.70 -9.30
CA THR A 70 -18.41 6.67 -10.69
C THR A 70 -16.89 6.77 -10.74
N TRP A 71 -16.29 6.31 -11.84
CA TRP A 71 -14.83 6.34 -11.97
C TRP A 71 -14.30 7.78 -11.90
N THR A 72 -14.97 8.73 -12.55
CA THR A 72 -14.64 10.15 -12.52
C THR A 72 -14.63 10.72 -11.10
N ALA A 73 -15.61 10.34 -10.27
CA ALA A 73 -15.64 10.76 -8.88
C ALA A 73 -14.50 10.14 -8.05
N LEU A 74 -14.29 8.83 -8.18
CA LEU A 74 -13.21 8.13 -7.48
C LEU A 74 -11.82 8.63 -7.89
N TYR A 75 -11.62 8.89 -9.18
CA TYR A 75 -10.36 9.46 -9.67
C TYR A 75 -10.15 10.86 -9.10
N ARG A 76 -11.14 11.76 -9.17
CA ARG A 76 -11.02 13.11 -8.62
C ARG A 76 -10.70 13.10 -7.12
N ASP A 77 -11.41 12.25 -6.37
CA ASP A 77 -11.41 12.31 -4.90
C ASP A 77 -10.28 11.47 -4.28
N LEU A 78 -9.92 10.33 -4.88
CA LEU A 78 -9.08 9.29 -4.26
C LEU A 78 -7.84 8.88 -5.05
N PHE A 79 -7.87 8.84 -6.38
CA PHE A 79 -6.76 8.26 -7.15
C PHE A 79 -5.95 9.27 -7.96
N GLY A 80 -6.54 10.42 -8.26
CA GLY A 80 -5.96 11.44 -9.11
C GLY A 80 -4.78 12.17 -8.45
N PRO A 81 -4.01 12.92 -9.24
CA PRO A 81 -2.78 13.58 -8.78
C PRO A 81 -3.00 14.60 -7.66
N MET A 82 -4.22 15.13 -7.55
CA MET A 82 -4.60 16.10 -6.52
C MET A 82 -5.31 15.47 -5.31
N ALA A 83 -5.58 14.16 -5.34
CA ALA A 83 -6.23 13.47 -4.25
C ALA A 83 -5.31 13.43 -3.02
N PRO A 84 -5.83 13.52 -1.78
CA PRO A 84 -5.03 13.41 -0.56
C PRO A 84 -4.27 12.08 -0.41
N SER A 85 -4.79 11.03 -1.04
CA SER A 85 -4.17 9.70 -1.19
C SER A 85 -3.14 9.63 -2.32
N GLY A 86 -3.07 10.65 -3.18
CA GLY A 86 -2.01 10.85 -4.16
C GLY A 86 -0.66 10.94 -3.45
N CYS A 87 0.33 10.23 -3.97
CA CYS A 87 1.51 9.85 -3.21
C CYS A 87 2.17 10.98 -2.41
N ALA A 88 2.35 10.72 -1.11
CA ALA A 88 2.74 11.66 -0.08
C ALA A 88 3.81 12.67 -0.52
N GLY A 89 3.43 13.94 -0.60
CA GLY A 89 4.34 15.08 -0.72
C GLY A 89 4.81 15.45 -2.13
N SER A 90 4.58 14.62 -3.16
CA SER A 90 4.98 14.95 -4.54
C SER A 90 3.96 14.60 -5.63
N GLY A 91 2.84 13.93 -5.31
CA GLY A 91 1.69 13.76 -6.22
C GLY A 91 1.87 12.75 -7.37
N THR A 92 3.06 12.18 -7.57
CA THR A 92 3.39 11.50 -8.85
C THR A 92 3.95 10.08 -8.72
N CYS A 93 3.75 9.35 -7.62
CA CYS A 93 4.29 7.97 -7.56
C CYS A 93 3.73 7.06 -8.66
N HIS A 94 2.48 7.30 -9.07
CA HIS A 94 1.85 6.60 -10.18
C HIS A 94 1.54 7.58 -11.31
N GLY A 95 2.34 8.62 -11.53
CA GLY A 95 2.10 9.53 -12.66
C GLY A 95 2.33 8.81 -13.99
N ALA A 96 3.57 8.76 -14.45
CA ALA A 96 3.94 8.06 -15.69
C ALA A 96 4.47 6.64 -15.41
N ALA A 97 4.53 5.79 -16.44
CA ALA A 97 5.08 4.43 -16.36
C ALA A 97 6.55 4.36 -15.88
N GLY A 98 7.31 5.43 -16.09
CA GLY A 98 8.70 5.54 -15.64
C GLY A 98 8.88 5.97 -14.18
N GLU A 99 7.79 6.34 -13.49
CA GLU A 99 7.85 6.79 -12.11
C GLU A 99 8.06 5.60 -11.16
N SER A 100 8.79 5.82 -10.06
CA SER A 100 9.21 4.72 -9.18
C SER A 100 8.03 3.94 -8.58
N GLY A 101 6.88 4.58 -8.33
CA GLY A 101 5.71 3.88 -7.82
C GLY A 101 5.02 3.01 -8.88
N ALA A 102 4.95 3.48 -10.13
CA ALA A 102 4.44 2.68 -11.25
C ALA A 102 5.31 1.45 -11.50
N GLN A 103 6.63 1.61 -11.51
CA GLN A 103 7.58 0.51 -11.63
C GLN A 103 7.46 -0.51 -10.47
N ALA A 104 7.28 -0.02 -9.24
CA ALA A 104 7.14 -0.87 -8.06
C ALA A 104 5.75 -1.52 -7.92
N SER A 105 4.79 -1.17 -8.76
CA SER A 105 3.40 -1.63 -8.69
C SER A 105 2.96 -2.31 -9.99
N ASN A 106 3.88 -3.08 -10.59
CA ASN A 106 3.66 -3.84 -11.82
C ASN A 106 3.03 -3.01 -12.95
N GLY A 107 3.50 -1.78 -13.13
CA GLY A 107 3.00 -0.89 -14.19
C GLY A 107 1.69 -0.17 -13.85
N TYR A 108 1.26 -0.11 -12.58
CA TYR A 108 0.11 0.71 -12.18
C TYR A 108 0.41 2.20 -12.41
N VAL A 109 -0.27 2.78 -13.41
CA VAL A 109 -0.07 4.13 -13.93
C VAL A 109 -1.38 4.88 -13.82
N CYS A 110 -1.32 6.08 -13.28
CA CYS A 110 -2.44 6.94 -12.94
C CYS A 110 -2.22 8.42 -13.36
N ALA A 111 -1.46 8.66 -14.44
CA ALA A 111 -1.23 10.00 -15.02
C ALA A 111 -2.52 10.66 -15.54
N THR A 112 -3.44 9.85 -16.08
CA THR A 112 -4.73 10.30 -16.60
C THR A 112 -5.84 9.47 -15.98
N LYS A 113 -7.08 9.99 -16.04
CA LYS A 113 -8.26 9.27 -15.55
C LYS A 113 -8.37 7.90 -16.23
N GLU A 114 -8.25 7.87 -17.55
CA GLU A 114 -8.43 6.68 -18.37
C GLU A 114 -7.31 5.68 -18.10
N GLY A 115 -6.04 6.11 -18.16
CA GLY A 115 -4.89 5.22 -17.93
C GLY A 115 -4.86 4.67 -16.51
N CYS A 116 -5.34 5.44 -15.52
CA CYS A 116 -5.48 4.99 -14.15
C CYS A 116 -6.46 3.83 -14.01
N ARG A 117 -7.63 3.92 -14.65
CA ARG A 117 -8.61 2.83 -14.67
C ARG A 117 -8.10 1.62 -15.43
N GLU A 118 -7.57 1.84 -16.63
CA GLU A 118 -7.07 0.77 -17.48
C GLU A 118 -5.97 -0.03 -16.79
N SER A 119 -5.02 0.64 -16.13
CA SER A 119 -3.97 -0.05 -15.40
C SER A 119 -4.52 -0.76 -14.16
N MET A 120 -5.53 -0.22 -13.47
CA MET A 120 -6.20 -0.88 -12.34
C MET A 120 -6.93 -2.16 -12.75
N LEU A 121 -7.48 -2.20 -13.97
CA LEU A 121 -8.19 -3.36 -14.53
C LEU A 121 -7.28 -4.29 -15.33
N SER A 122 -6.00 -3.97 -15.47
CA SER A 122 -5.07 -4.79 -16.24
C SER A 122 -4.73 -6.09 -15.51
N LEU A 123 -4.48 -7.15 -16.29
CA LEU A 123 -4.01 -8.42 -15.73
C LEU A 123 -2.61 -8.31 -15.12
N GLU A 124 -1.82 -7.31 -15.53
CA GLU A 124 -0.45 -7.11 -15.05
C GLU A 124 -0.41 -6.58 -13.62
N THR A 125 -1.27 -5.61 -13.30
CA THR A 125 -1.39 -5.11 -11.93
C THR A 125 -2.24 -6.05 -11.08
N GLY A 126 -3.25 -6.68 -11.70
CA GLY A 126 -4.17 -7.61 -11.04
C GLY A 126 -5.02 -6.98 -9.93
N LEU A 127 -5.11 -5.64 -9.88
CA LEU A 127 -5.74 -4.90 -8.78
C LEU A 127 -7.25 -5.13 -8.71
N VAL A 128 -7.93 -5.04 -9.86
CA VAL A 128 -9.36 -5.34 -10.00
C VAL A 128 -9.57 -6.28 -11.18
N GLN A 129 -10.20 -7.42 -10.92
CA GLN A 129 -10.46 -8.47 -11.90
C GLN A 129 -11.96 -8.80 -11.93
N SER A 130 -12.44 -9.39 -13.02
CA SER A 130 -13.88 -9.72 -13.15
C SER A 130 -14.41 -10.65 -12.05
N ARG A 131 -13.55 -11.47 -11.44
CA ARG A 131 -13.91 -12.30 -10.27
C ARG A 131 -14.30 -11.46 -9.05
N ASP A 132 -13.76 -10.25 -8.94
CA ASP A 132 -13.95 -9.35 -7.80
C ASP A 132 -15.32 -8.66 -7.85
N PHE A 133 -15.99 -8.62 -9.00
CA PHE A 133 -17.31 -7.97 -9.14
C PHE A 133 -18.37 -8.58 -8.21
N SER A 134 -18.26 -9.88 -7.92
CA SER A 134 -19.14 -10.57 -6.97
C SER A 134 -18.69 -10.49 -5.50
N ALA A 135 -17.44 -10.10 -5.26
CA ALA A 135 -16.86 -9.97 -3.93
C ALA A 135 -15.84 -8.81 -3.88
N PRO A 136 -16.29 -7.54 -4.02
CA PRO A 136 -15.39 -6.39 -4.19
C PRO A 136 -14.35 -6.21 -3.08
N SER A 137 -14.76 -6.52 -1.85
CA SER A 137 -13.91 -6.45 -0.65
C SER A 137 -12.73 -7.43 -0.65
N LYS A 138 -12.70 -8.38 -1.60
CA LYS A 138 -11.61 -9.34 -1.83
C LYS A 138 -10.69 -8.95 -2.98
N SER A 139 -10.95 -7.83 -3.65
CA SER A 139 -10.05 -7.32 -4.69
C SER A 139 -8.68 -6.98 -4.10
N THR A 140 -7.64 -7.20 -4.91
CA THR A 140 -6.28 -6.80 -4.52
C THR A 140 -6.20 -5.28 -4.31
N LEU A 141 -6.97 -4.49 -5.07
CA LEU A 141 -7.11 -3.05 -4.84
C LEU A 141 -7.51 -2.75 -3.39
N VAL A 142 -8.63 -3.29 -2.92
CA VAL A 142 -9.10 -3.03 -1.56
C VAL A 142 -8.07 -3.47 -0.53
N ASP A 143 -7.41 -4.62 -0.75
CA ASP A 143 -6.39 -5.14 0.16
C ASP A 143 -5.16 -4.25 0.30
N VAL A 144 -4.69 -3.62 -0.78
CA VAL A 144 -3.49 -2.76 -0.73
C VAL A 144 -3.77 -1.37 -0.13
N LEU A 145 -5.03 -0.90 -0.15
CA LEU A 145 -5.40 0.40 0.40
C LEU A 145 -5.26 0.43 1.92
N ARG A 146 -4.62 1.50 2.41
CA ARG A 146 -4.41 1.76 3.83
C ARG A 146 -5.75 2.09 4.47
N ARG A 147 -6.31 1.16 5.24
CA ARG A 147 -7.65 1.25 5.82
C ARG A 147 -7.65 0.64 7.22
N ARG A 148 -8.70 0.88 8.01
CA ARG A 148 -8.91 0.15 9.26
C ARG A 148 -9.64 -1.17 8.98
N ASP A 149 -9.18 -2.25 9.60
CA ASP A 149 -9.89 -3.53 9.62
C ASP A 149 -11.06 -3.51 10.64
N ALA A 150 -11.77 -4.63 10.76
CA ALA A 150 -12.90 -4.77 11.69
C ALA A 150 -12.51 -4.61 13.18
N ASN A 151 -11.23 -4.72 13.52
CA ASN A 151 -10.71 -4.52 14.88
C ASN A 151 -10.15 -3.11 15.08
N GLY A 152 -10.24 -2.24 14.07
CA GLY A 152 -9.71 -0.87 14.10
C GLY A 152 -8.21 -0.75 13.79
N ALA A 153 -7.53 -1.85 13.48
CA ALA A 153 -6.11 -1.86 13.14
C ALA A 153 -5.90 -1.34 11.72
N VAL A 154 -4.90 -0.49 11.51
CA VAL A 154 -4.55 0.00 10.18
C VAL A 154 -3.82 -1.11 9.41
N VAL A 155 -4.42 -1.55 8.31
CA VAL A 155 -3.90 -2.54 7.38
C VAL A 155 -3.66 -1.91 6.01
N GLY A 156 -3.05 -2.66 5.09
CA GLY A 156 -2.70 -2.15 3.76
C GLY A 156 -1.47 -1.24 3.80
N SER A 157 -1.02 -0.83 2.61
CA SER A 157 0.25 -0.12 2.46
C SER A 157 0.16 1.12 1.58
N MET A 158 -0.91 1.32 0.82
CA MET A 158 -1.07 2.47 -0.07
C MET A 158 -1.94 3.56 0.57
N PRO A 159 -1.47 4.82 0.65
CA PRO A 159 -0.19 5.31 0.13
C PRO A 159 1.04 4.94 1.01
N LYS A 160 2.15 4.53 0.36
CA LYS A 160 3.36 3.98 1.03
C LYS A 160 4.12 4.94 1.95
N ARG A 161 3.97 6.26 1.74
CA ARG A 161 4.69 7.31 2.49
C ARG A 161 3.77 8.34 3.14
N SER A 162 2.46 8.10 3.14
CA SER A 162 1.48 9.00 3.74
C SER A 162 0.80 8.32 4.93
N SER A 163 0.42 9.12 5.92
CA SER A 163 -0.43 8.72 7.03
C SER A 163 -1.91 8.68 6.64
N TYR A 164 -2.25 8.98 5.39
CA TYR A 164 -3.62 8.92 4.89
C TYR A 164 -4.18 7.51 5.03
N VAL A 165 -5.27 7.40 5.77
CA VAL A 165 -6.05 6.17 5.96
C VAL A 165 -7.40 6.40 5.29
N PHE A 166 -7.73 5.60 4.29
CA PHE A 166 -9.03 5.59 3.64
C PHE A 166 -10.12 5.29 4.67
N SER A 167 -11.12 6.17 4.78
CA SER A 167 -12.29 5.92 5.62
C SER A 167 -13.13 4.77 5.05
N ARG A 168 -14.03 4.24 5.89
CA ARG A 168 -14.95 3.20 5.44
C ARG A 168 -15.82 3.66 4.28
N ASP A 169 -16.28 4.90 4.28
CA ASP A 169 -17.08 5.47 3.19
C ASP A 169 -16.33 5.49 1.85
N SER A 170 -15.04 5.85 1.84
CA SER A 170 -14.21 5.78 0.64
C SER A 170 -14.06 4.34 0.14
N ILE A 171 -13.88 3.38 1.05
CA ILE A 171 -13.80 1.96 0.70
C ILE A 171 -15.13 1.47 0.14
N ASP A 172 -16.28 1.84 0.72
CA ASP A 172 -17.61 1.48 0.23
C ASP A 172 -17.88 2.00 -1.18
N ARG A 173 -17.42 3.21 -1.50
CA ARG A 173 -17.53 3.78 -2.85
C ARG A 173 -16.71 2.99 -3.87
N ILE A 174 -15.48 2.61 -3.51
CA ILE A 174 -14.60 1.78 -4.35
C ILE A 174 -15.22 0.39 -4.54
N GLU A 175 -15.65 -0.26 -3.46
CA GLU A 175 -16.30 -1.57 -3.50
C GLU A 175 -17.57 -1.54 -4.37
N THR A 176 -18.37 -0.48 -4.28
CA THR A 176 -19.57 -0.29 -5.11
C THR A 176 -19.22 -0.12 -6.58
N TRP A 177 -18.19 0.66 -6.90
CA TRP A 177 -17.72 0.81 -8.28
C TRP A 177 -17.26 -0.53 -8.87
N ILE A 178 -16.49 -1.32 -8.11
CA ILE A 178 -16.08 -2.68 -8.52
C ILE A 178 -17.30 -3.58 -8.70
N ALA A 179 -18.26 -3.56 -7.78
CA ALA A 179 -19.49 -4.36 -7.86
C ALA A 179 -20.29 -4.09 -9.15
N ASN A 180 -20.27 -2.84 -9.61
CA ASN A 180 -20.92 -2.41 -10.85
C ASN A 180 -20.14 -2.79 -12.12
N GLY A 181 -19.10 -3.61 -12.02
CA GLY A 181 -18.24 -4.01 -13.13
C GLY A 181 -17.14 -2.99 -13.44
N ALA A 182 -16.83 -2.11 -12.48
CA ALA A 182 -15.81 -1.09 -12.59
C ALA A 182 -15.95 -0.24 -13.87
N PRO A 183 -17.13 0.31 -14.20
CA PRO A 183 -17.36 0.97 -15.48
C PRO A 183 -16.51 2.24 -15.64
N ASP A 184 -16.29 2.63 -16.89
CA ASP A 184 -15.86 4.00 -17.21
C ASP A 184 -17.11 4.86 -17.41
N ASP A 185 -17.07 6.10 -16.93
CA ASP A 185 -18.18 7.06 -17.00
C ASP A 185 -17.77 8.37 -17.70
#